data_AF-A0A7L3B1X2-F1
#
_entry.id   AF-A0A7L3B1X2-F1
#
_cell.length_a   1.000
_cell.length_b   1.000
_cell.length_c   1.000
_cell.angle_alpha   90.00
_cell.angle_beta   90.00
_cell.angle_gamma   90.00
#
_symmetry.space_group_name_H-M   'P 1'
#
loop_
_entity.id
_entity.type
_entity.pdbx_description
1 polymer ?
#
loop_
_entity_poly.entity_id
_entity_poly.type
_entity_poly.pdbx_seq_one_letter_code
_entity_poly.pdbx_strand_id
1 'polypeptide(L)'
;VSEHFLSLFDMDCTADTKREIVQCMGSFQDGVAEKCSDYFQRYRRSTHVTPKSYLSFIQGYKTTYKEKHAEVQTLANRVNTGLEKLKEASESVAALSRELEVKEKELQVANEKADMVLKEVTVKAQAAEKVKGEVQKVKDKAQAIVDSISVDKAIAEEKLEAAKPALEEAETALQQFPKDTINEETVELLSPYFEMVDYNIETAKRVCGNVAGLCSWTKAMAVFFSINKEVLPLKVSLLN
;
A
#
# COMPACT_ATOMS: atom_id res chain seq x y z
N VAL A 1 -20.20 -78.95 46.73
CA VAL A 1 -21.01 -77.75 47.00
C VAL A 1 -20.43 -76.53 46.31
N SER A 2 -19.19 -76.14 46.58
CA SER A 2 -18.51 -75.02 45.88
C SER A 2 -18.60 -75.10 44.35
N GLU A 3 -18.37 -76.28 43.76
CA GLU A 3 -18.50 -76.54 42.31
C GLU A 3 -19.87 -76.10 41.77
N HIS A 4 -20.95 -76.54 42.41
CA HIS A 4 -22.31 -76.21 41.97
C HIS A 4 -22.59 -74.70 42.02
N PHE A 5 -22.09 -74.01 43.05
CA PHE A 5 -22.35 -72.57 43.22
C PHE A 5 -21.42 -71.69 42.39
N LEU A 6 -20.20 -72.11 42.08
CA LEU A 6 -19.20 -71.28 41.39
C LEU A 6 -19.02 -71.64 39.91
N SER A 7 -19.41 -72.84 39.46
CA SER A 7 -19.35 -73.22 38.04
C SER A 7 -20.08 -72.22 37.13
N LEU A 8 -21.29 -71.80 37.54
CA LEU A 8 -22.11 -70.80 36.83
C LEU A 8 -21.76 -69.34 37.15
N PHE A 9 -20.84 -69.10 38.07
CA PHE A 9 -20.43 -67.73 38.43
C PHE A 9 -19.39 -67.22 37.42
N ASP A 10 -19.64 -66.06 36.84
CA ASP A 10 -18.72 -65.45 35.88
C ASP A 10 -17.48 -64.91 36.59
N MET A 11 -16.31 -65.32 36.11
CA MET A 11 -15.01 -65.00 36.69
C MET A 11 -13.99 -64.85 35.57
N ASP A 12 -13.30 -63.72 35.55
CA ASP A 12 -12.21 -63.43 34.63
C ASP A 12 -10.94 -64.23 35.01
N CYS A 13 -10.95 -65.52 34.68
CA CYS A 13 -9.85 -66.45 34.91
C CYS A 13 -9.94 -67.65 33.95
N THR A 14 -8.85 -68.41 33.85
CA THR A 14 -8.85 -69.65 33.07
C THR A 14 -9.71 -70.74 33.75
N ALA A 15 -10.17 -71.70 32.95
CA ALA A 15 -10.97 -72.82 33.47
C ALA A 15 -10.23 -73.64 34.55
N ASP A 16 -8.90 -73.78 34.41
CA ASP A 16 -8.07 -74.51 35.38
C ASP A 16 -7.94 -73.72 36.69
N THR A 17 -7.66 -72.41 36.64
CA THR A 17 -7.64 -71.56 37.83
C THR A 17 -9.00 -71.57 38.55
N LYS A 18 -10.11 -71.55 37.78
CA LYS A 18 -11.46 -71.64 38.36
C LYS A 18 -11.66 -72.96 39.11
N ARG A 19 -11.19 -74.08 38.56
CA ARG A 19 -11.25 -75.41 39.19
C ARG A 19 -10.43 -75.43 40.49
N GLU A 20 -9.22 -74.86 40.47
CA GLU A 20 -8.37 -74.76 41.65
C GLU A 20 -9.01 -73.93 42.77
N ILE A 21 -9.64 -72.80 42.43
CA ILE A 21 -10.38 -71.96 43.38
C ILE A 21 -11.51 -72.77 44.04
N VAL A 22 -12.27 -73.53 43.25
CA VAL A 22 -13.37 -74.36 43.75
C VAL A 22 -12.89 -75.42 44.73
N GLN A 23 -11.77 -76.09 44.41
CA GLN A 23 -11.15 -77.09 45.27
C GLN A 23 -10.60 -76.45 46.56
N CYS A 24 -9.92 -75.32 46.43
CA CYS A 24 -9.37 -74.55 47.54
C CYS A 24 -10.48 -74.16 48.54
N MET A 25 -11.62 -73.67 48.07
CA MET A 25 -12.76 -73.36 48.94
C MET A 25 -13.32 -74.59 49.68
N GLY A 26 -13.22 -75.78 49.09
CA GLY A 26 -13.57 -77.03 49.79
C GLY A 26 -12.61 -77.30 50.94
N SER A 27 -11.30 -77.22 50.66
CA SER A 27 -10.26 -77.43 51.67
C SER A 27 -10.33 -76.46 52.85
N PHE A 28 -10.78 -75.22 52.64
CA PHE A 28 -10.98 -74.26 53.72
C PHE A 28 -12.10 -74.66 54.68
N GLN A 29 -13.19 -75.22 54.17
CA GLN A 29 -14.28 -75.70 55.02
C GLN A 29 -13.82 -76.86 55.90
N ASP A 30 -13.06 -77.81 55.32
CA ASP A 30 -12.50 -78.94 56.05
C ASP A 30 -11.49 -78.47 57.09
N GLY A 31 -10.61 -77.52 56.74
CA GLY A 31 -9.66 -76.93 57.68
C GLY A 31 -10.34 -76.19 58.83
N VAL A 32 -11.43 -75.44 58.58
CA VAL A 32 -12.19 -74.79 59.65
C VAL A 32 -12.86 -75.83 60.55
N ALA A 33 -13.38 -76.93 59.99
CA ALA A 33 -13.97 -78.02 60.77
C ALA A 33 -12.92 -78.68 61.69
N GLU A 34 -11.72 -78.96 61.18
CA GLU A 34 -10.60 -79.47 61.96
C GLU A 34 -10.23 -78.50 63.09
N LYS A 35 -10.11 -77.20 62.79
CA LYS A 35 -9.77 -76.19 63.80
C LYS A 35 -10.85 -76.03 64.86
N CYS A 36 -12.13 -76.23 64.53
CA CYS A 36 -13.19 -76.29 65.55
C CYS A 36 -12.96 -77.44 66.54
N SER A 37 -12.49 -78.60 66.07
CA SER A 37 -12.12 -79.74 66.93
C SER A 37 -10.91 -79.41 67.80
N ASP A 38 -9.83 -78.88 67.21
CA ASP A 38 -8.61 -78.49 67.93
C ASP A 38 -8.91 -77.46 69.03
N TYR A 39 -9.75 -76.47 68.71
CA TYR A 39 -10.14 -75.42 69.62
C TYR A 39 -10.91 -75.96 70.82
N PHE A 40 -11.83 -76.91 70.59
CA PHE A 40 -12.53 -77.59 71.67
C PHE A 40 -11.57 -78.44 72.52
N GLN A 41 -10.65 -79.19 71.90
CA GLN A 41 -9.69 -80.02 72.64
C GLN A 41 -8.80 -79.18 73.55
N ARG A 42 -8.33 -78.03 73.07
CA ARG A 42 -7.39 -77.16 73.80
C ARG A 42 -8.06 -76.27 74.85
N TYR A 43 -9.20 -75.68 74.52
CA TYR A 43 -9.84 -74.65 75.35
C TYR A 43 -11.17 -75.09 75.96
N ARG A 44 -11.67 -76.30 75.62
CA ARG A 44 -12.99 -76.83 76.05
C ARG A 44 -14.16 -75.90 75.71
N ARG A 45 -14.01 -75.05 74.69
CA ARG A 45 -15.05 -74.17 74.16
C ARG A 45 -15.54 -74.71 72.83
N SER A 46 -16.84 -75.01 72.75
CA SER A 46 -17.44 -75.53 71.51
C SER A 46 -17.60 -74.42 70.48
N THR A 47 -17.11 -74.67 69.26
CA THR A 47 -17.35 -73.88 68.06
C THR A 47 -17.87 -74.80 66.97
N HIS A 48 -18.76 -74.30 66.12
CA HIS A 48 -19.38 -75.12 65.09
C HIS A 48 -19.23 -74.47 63.72
N VAL A 49 -18.93 -75.29 62.73
CA VAL A 49 -19.07 -74.93 61.32
C VAL A 49 -20.30 -75.64 60.76
N THR A 50 -21.12 -74.92 60.01
CA THR A 50 -22.36 -75.46 59.42
C THR A 50 -22.35 -75.32 57.90
N PRO A 51 -23.11 -76.13 57.17
CA PRO A 51 -23.31 -75.91 55.73
C PRO A 51 -23.85 -74.51 55.42
N LYS A 52 -24.69 -73.95 56.30
CA LYS A 52 -25.21 -72.58 56.15
C LYS A 52 -24.10 -71.52 56.21
N SER A 53 -23.17 -71.61 57.16
CA SER A 53 -22.02 -70.69 57.21
C SER A 53 -21.13 -70.79 55.97
N TYR A 54 -20.99 -71.99 55.39
CA TYR A 54 -20.23 -72.17 54.16
C TYR A 54 -20.92 -71.54 52.93
N LEU A 55 -22.25 -71.67 52.84
CA LEU A 55 -23.02 -71.00 51.78
C LEU A 55 -22.96 -69.47 51.91
N SER A 56 -23.02 -68.93 53.13
CA SER A 56 -22.82 -67.50 53.38
C SER A 56 -21.41 -67.04 52.99
N PHE A 57 -20.38 -67.86 53.23
CA PHE A 57 -19.02 -67.59 52.78
C PHE A 57 -18.92 -67.52 51.25
N ILE A 58 -19.45 -68.50 50.52
CA ILE A 58 -19.45 -68.50 49.05
C ILE A 58 -20.21 -67.28 48.51
N GLN A 59 -21.35 -66.93 49.11
CA GLN A 59 -22.10 -65.76 48.70
C GLN A 59 -21.32 -64.46 48.95
N GLY A 60 -20.66 -64.35 50.11
CA GLY A 60 -19.76 -63.23 50.42
C GLY A 60 -18.64 -63.10 49.39
N TYR A 61 -17.98 -64.22 49.05
CA TYR A 61 -16.95 -64.25 48.01
C TYR A 61 -17.47 -63.71 46.67
N LYS A 62 -18.63 -64.17 46.22
CA LYS A 62 -19.24 -63.69 44.96
C LYS A 62 -19.50 -62.19 44.98
N THR A 63 -20.03 -61.67 46.08
CA THR A 63 -20.31 -60.24 46.24
C THR A 63 -19.01 -59.44 46.18
N THR A 64 -18.02 -59.80 47.00
CA THR A 64 -16.72 -59.11 47.03
C THR A 64 -15.99 -59.20 45.70
N TYR A 65 -16.07 -60.36 45.01
CA TYR A 65 -15.48 -60.52 43.68
C TYR A 65 -16.11 -59.53 42.68
N LYS A 66 -17.45 -59.44 42.62
CA LYS A 66 -18.14 -58.49 41.72
C LYS A 66 -17.75 -57.04 42.00
N GLU A 67 -17.70 -56.66 43.27
CA GLU A 67 -17.30 -55.31 43.69
C GLU A 67 -15.86 -55.01 43.25
N LYS A 68 -14.92 -55.90 43.56
CA LYS A 68 -13.51 -55.70 43.20
C LYS A 68 -13.27 -55.75 41.70
N HIS A 69 -13.98 -56.61 40.99
CA HIS A 69 -13.92 -56.67 39.53
C HIS A 69 -14.41 -55.34 38.92
N ALA A 70 -15.53 -54.78 39.42
CA ALA A 70 -16.04 -53.50 38.94
C ALA A 70 -15.08 -52.33 39.24
N GLU A 71 -14.45 -52.31 40.42
CA GLU A 71 -13.43 -51.32 40.77
C GLU A 71 -12.23 -51.39 39.81
N VAL A 72 -11.69 -52.58 39.57
CA VAL A 72 -10.56 -52.81 38.66
C VAL A 72 -10.94 -52.45 37.22
N GLN A 73 -12.12 -52.84 36.76
CA GLN A 73 -12.60 -52.49 35.42
C GLN A 73 -12.70 -50.97 35.25
N THR A 74 -13.19 -50.26 36.26
CA THR A 74 -13.28 -48.79 36.23
C THR A 74 -11.89 -48.15 36.13
N LEU A 75 -10.93 -48.68 36.90
CA LEU A 75 -9.54 -48.21 36.85
C LEU A 75 -8.89 -48.49 35.49
N ALA A 76 -9.08 -49.68 34.94
CA ALA A 76 -8.58 -50.07 33.63
C ALA A 76 -9.14 -49.16 32.53
N ASN A 77 -10.46 -48.90 32.55
CA ASN A 77 -11.10 -47.99 31.61
C ASN A 77 -10.50 -46.58 31.69
N ARG A 78 -10.27 -46.06 32.91
CA ARG A 78 -9.63 -44.75 33.10
C ARG A 78 -8.22 -44.69 32.50
N VAL A 79 -7.42 -45.75 32.69
CA VAL A 79 -6.07 -45.82 32.11
C VAL A 79 -6.15 -45.88 30.58
N ASN A 80 -7.04 -46.69 30.03
CA ASN A 80 -7.22 -46.81 28.58
C ASN A 80 -7.63 -45.47 27.95
N THR A 81 -8.59 -44.76 28.53
CA THR A 81 -8.96 -43.40 28.09
C THR A 81 -7.78 -42.44 28.19
N GLY A 82 -6.98 -42.52 29.26
CA GLY A 82 -5.77 -41.72 29.39
C GLY A 82 -4.74 -41.99 28.28
N LEU A 83 -4.51 -43.26 27.97
CA LEU A 83 -3.60 -43.68 26.90
C LEU A 83 -4.10 -43.23 25.51
N GLU A 84 -5.39 -43.34 25.24
CA GLU A 84 -6.01 -42.82 24.01
C GLU A 84 -5.77 -41.31 23.88
N LYS A 85 -5.99 -40.55 24.95
CA LYS A 85 -5.74 -39.09 24.95
C LYS A 85 -4.27 -38.74 24.76
N LEU A 86 -3.35 -39.49 25.36
CA LEU A 86 -1.91 -39.30 25.13
C LEU A 86 -1.52 -39.61 23.67
N LYS A 87 -2.12 -40.63 23.08
CA LYS A 87 -1.91 -40.98 21.67
C LYS A 87 -2.44 -39.87 20.74
N GLU A 88 -3.67 -39.40 20.94
CA GLU A 88 -4.25 -38.28 20.19
C GLU A 88 -3.36 -37.02 20.27
N ALA A 89 -2.87 -36.69 21.47
CA ALA A 89 -1.97 -35.56 21.68
C ALA A 89 -0.63 -35.76 20.93
N SER A 90 -0.04 -36.95 21.01
CA SER A 90 1.20 -37.28 20.30
C SER A 90 1.05 -37.16 18.78
N GLU A 91 -0.05 -37.64 18.22
CA GLU A 91 -0.35 -37.52 16.78
C GLU A 91 -0.56 -36.06 16.37
N SER A 92 -1.24 -35.28 17.20
CA SER A 92 -1.44 -33.84 16.98
C SER A 92 -0.12 -33.06 16.99
N VAL A 93 0.77 -33.35 17.95
CA VAL A 93 2.10 -32.74 18.00
C VAL A 93 2.91 -33.09 16.75
N ALA A 94 2.88 -34.35 16.32
CA ALA A 94 3.59 -34.79 15.11
C ALA A 94 3.03 -34.14 13.82
N ALA A 95 1.73 -33.83 13.76
CA ALA A 95 1.13 -33.07 12.67
C ALA A 95 1.60 -31.60 12.70
N LEU A 96 1.53 -30.95 13.86
CA LEU A 96 1.97 -29.55 14.04
C LEU A 96 3.47 -29.36 13.75
N SER A 97 4.32 -30.32 14.13
CA SER A 97 5.76 -30.26 13.82
C SER A 97 6.03 -30.28 12.31
N ARG A 98 5.26 -31.08 11.55
CA ARG A 98 5.37 -31.10 10.08
C ARG A 98 4.89 -29.81 9.45
N GLU A 99 3.78 -29.25 9.94
CA GLU A 99 3.25 -27.97 9.45
C GLU A 99 4.22 -26.81 9.75
N LEU A 100 4.84 -26.81 10.94
CA LEU A 100 5.84 -25.83 11.32
C LEU A 100 7.05 -25.83 10.36
N GLU A 101 7.58 -27.01 10.02
CA GLU A 101 8.71 -27.13 9.10
C GLU A 101 8.38 -26.56 7.71
N VAL A 102 7.16 -26.78 7.22
CA VAL A 102 6.69 -26.20 5.95
C VAL A 102 6.58 -24.68 6.07
N LYS A 103 6.00 -24.18 7.16
CA LYS A 103 5.82 -22.75 7.39
C LYS A 103 7.14 -22.00 7.55
N GLU A 104 8.14 -22.60 8.19
CA GLU A 104 9.48 -22.03 8.29
C GLU A 104 10.13 -21.84 6.91
N LYS A 105 10.00 -22.84 6.02
CA LYS A 105 10.49 -22.73 4.63
C LYS A 105 9.75 -21.65 3.84
N GLU A 106 8.42 -21.60 3.95
CA GLU A 106 7.62 -20.54 3.32
C GLU A 106 8.02 -19.14 3.81
N LEU A 107 8.25 -19.01 5.13
CA LEU A 107 8.64 -17.75 5.75
C LEU A 107 10.02 -17.31 5.30
N GLN A 108 10.98 -18.24 5.17
CA GLN A 108 12.29 -17.93 4.62
C GLN A 108 12.19 -17.37 3.19
N VAL A 109 11.44 -18.05 2.31
CA VAL A 109 11.24 -17.59 0.92
C VAL A 109 10.55 -16.22 0.87
N ALA A 110 9.55 -16.00 1.72
CA ALA A 110 8.87 -14.71 1.81
C ALA A 110 9.81 -13.59 2.30
N ASN A 111 10.67 -13.88 3.26
CA ASN A 111 11.65 -12.94 3.80
C ASN A 111 12.71 -12.57 2.75
N GLU A 112 13.26 -13.56 2.04
CA GLU A 112 14.19 -13.33 0.92
C GLU A 112 13.55 -12.45 -0.17
N LYS A 113 12.29 -12.69 -0.51
CA LYS A 113 11.55 -11.88 -1.48
C LYS A 113 11.31 -10.46 -0.98
N ALA A 114 11.00 -10.28 0.31
CA ALA A 114 10.84 -8.97 0.93
C ALA A 114 12.16 -8.17 0.87
N ASP A 115 13.29 -8.81 1.19
CA ASP A 115 14.63 -8.21 1.10
C ASP A 115 14.98 -7.78 -0.34
N MET A 116 14.62 -8.60 -1.34
CA MET A 116 14.81 -8.24 -2.75
C MET A 116 14.01 -6.99 -3.13
N VAL A 117 12.73 -6.94 -2.77
CA VAL A 117 11.87 -5.77 -3.06
C VAL A 117 12.40 -4.53 -2.34
N LEU A 118 12.86 -4.67 -1.10
CA LEU A 118 13.40 -3.55 -0.33
C LEU A 118 14.67 -2.98 -0.98
N LYS A 119 15.57 -3.84 -1.50
CA LYS A 119 16.72 -3.42 -2.31
C LYS A 119 16.28 -2.67 -3.57
N GLU A 120 15.32 -3.20 -4.32
CA GLU A 120 14.85 -2.58 -5.57
C GLU A 120 14.21 -1.21 -5.32
N VAL A 121 13.33 -1.10 -4.32
CA VAL A 121 12.69 0.16 -3.93
C VAL A 121 13.73 1.18 -3.48
N THR A 122 14.76 0.75 -2.75
CA THR A 122 15.86 1.64 -2.32
C THR A 122 16.62 2.21 -3.52
N VAL A 123 16.97 1.39 -4.51
CA VAL A 123 17.63 1.84 -5.74
C VAL A 123 16.74 2.81 -6.52
N LYS A 124 15.45 2.50 -6.66
CA LYS A 124 14.49 3.40 -7.35
C LYS A 124 14.30 4.72 -6.61
N ALA A 125 14.25 4.71 -5.28
CA ALA A 125 14.15 5.92 -4.47
C ALA A 125 15.39 6.81 -4.63
N GLN A 126 16.59 6.23 -4.59
CA GLN A 126 17.84 6.96 -4.84
C GLN A 126 17.88 7.57 -6.25
N ALA A 127 17.47 6.82 -7.27
CA ALA A 127 17.39 7.33 -8.64
C ALA A 127 16.37 8.48 -8.77
N ALA A 128 15.20 8.35 -8.15
CA ALA A 128 14.18 9.40 -8.15
C ALA A 128 14.68 10.67 -7.44
N GLU A 129 15.39 10.56 -6.32
CA GLU A 129 15.94 11.73 -5.61
C GLU A 129 17.03 12.43 -6.44
N LYS A 130 17.85 11.68 -7.19
CA LYS A 130 18.82 12.26 -8.13
C LYS A 130 18.12 13.06 -9.23
N VAL A 131 17.10 12.49 -9.86
CA VAL A 131 16.32 13.16 -10.92
C VAL A 131 15.62 14.40 -10.37
N LYS A 132 15.03 14.32 -9.17
CA LYS A 132 14.44 15.48 -8.49
C LYS A 132 15.45 16.61 -8.29
N GLY A 133 16.68 16.27 -7.87
CA GLY A 133 17.77 17.25 -7.74
C GLY A 133 18.15 17.90 -9.07
N GLU A 134 18.17 17.13 -10.17
CA GLU A 134 18.44 17.66 -11.52
C GLU A 134 17.30 18.56 -12.02
N VAL A 135 16.05 18.15 -11.84
CA VAL A 135 14.86 18.95 -12.22
C VAL A 135 14.80 20.26 -11.44
N GLN A 136 15.14 20.24 -10.14
CA GLN A 136 15.18 21.46 -9.33
C GLN A 136 16.19 22.47 -9.89
N LYS A 137 17.39 22.02 -10.29
CA LYS A 137 18.40 22.90 -10.92
C LYS A 137 17.90 23.51 -12.22
N VAL A 138 17.17 22.74 -13.04
CA VAL A 138 16.61 23.25 -14.30
C VAL A 138 15.49 24.26 -14.02
N LYS A 139 14.64 23.98 -13.03
CA LYS A 139 13.59 24.92 -12.58
C LYS A 139 14.19 26.24 -12.12
N ASP A 140 15.21 26.22 -11.27
CA ASP A 140 15.85 27.43 -10.75
C ASP A 140 16.46 28.28 -11.87
N LYS A 141 17.09 27.63 -12.86
CA LYS A 141 17.62 28.32 -14.05
C LYS A 141 16.51 28.93 -14.91
N ALA A 142 15.44 28.17 -15.16
CA ALA A 142 14.31 28.66 -15.93
C ALA A 142 13.62 29.85 -15.24
N GLN A 143 13.47 29.78 -13.91
CA GLN A 143 12.93 30.88 -13.11
C GLN A 143 13.79 32.14 -13.23
N ALA A 144 15.12 32.01 -13.12
CA ALA A 144 16.04 33.15 -13.27
C ALA A 144 15.92 33.81 -14.66
N ILE A 145 15.72 33.03 -15.73
CA ILE A 145 15.49 33.56 -17.08
C ILE A 145 14.14 34.27 -17.17
N VAL A 146 13.08 33.70 -16.61
CA VAL A 146 11.76 34.34 -16.57
C VAL A 146 11.82 35.68 -15.82
N ASP A 147 12.51 35.71 -14.68
CA ASP A 147 12.68 36.92 -13.88
C ASP A 147 13.45 37.99 -14.65
N SER A 148 14.53 37.62 -15.38
CA SER A 148 15.28 38.59 -16.21
C SER A 148 14.44 39.13 -17.37
N ILE A 149 13.69 38.28 -18.06
CA ILE A 149 12.80 38.69 -19.16
C ILE A 149 11.72 39.64 -18.63
N SER A 150 11.20 39.39 -17.41
CA SER A 150 10.21 40.29 -16.82
C SER A 150 10.78 41.67 -16.52
N VAL A 151 12.03 41.75 -16.06
CA VAL A 151 12.74 43.03 -15.85
C VAL A 151 12.96 43.74 -17.18
N ASP A 152 13.49 43.04 -18.18
CA ASP A 152 13.76 43.61 -19.51
C ASP A 152 12.47 44.09 -20.19
N LYS A 153 11.37 43.34 -20.05
CA LYS A 153 10.05 43.72 -20.54
C LYS A 153 9.56 45.01 -19.89
N ALA A 154 9.66 45.14 -18.57
CA ALA A 154 9.24 46.34 -17.85
C ALA A 154 10.03 47.59 -18.33
N ILE A 155 11.35 47.44 -18.51
CA ILE A 155 12.21 48.53 -19.02
C ILE A 155 11.84 48.90 -20.47
N ALA A 156 11.54 47.91 -21.31
CA ALA A 156 11.15 48.14 -22.70
C ALA A 156 9.79 48.85 -22.80
N GLU A 157 8.81 48.43 -21.99
CA GLU A 157 7.49 49.06 -21.91
C GLU A 157 7.58 50.51 -21.39
N GLU A 158 8.38 50.76 -20.35
CA GLU A 158 8.63 52.11 -19.83
C GLU A 158 9.23 53.04 -20.90
N LYS A 159 10.25 52.56 -21.63
CA LYS A 159 10.86 53.32 -22.74
C LYS A 159 9.88 53.57 -23.88
N LEU A 160 9.00 52.62 -24.17
CA LEU A 160 7.98 52.79 -25.20
C LEU A 160 6.95 53.85 -24.80
N GLU A 161 6.41 53.78 -23.58
CA GLU A 161 5.47 54.79 -23.08
C GLU A 161 6.09 56.19 -23.02
N ALA A 162 7.38 56.31 -22.66
CA ALA A 162 8.10 57.58 -22.68
C ALA A 162 8.26 58.16 -24.10
N ALA A 163 8.31 57.32 -25.14
CA ALA A 163 8.48 57.75 -26.53
C ALA A 163 7.17 58.10 -27.24
N LYS A 164 6.02 57.55 -26.81
CA LYS A 164 4.70 57.84 -27.39
C LYS A 164 4.31 59.32 -27.44
N PRO A 165 4.44 60.13 -26.37
CA PRO A 165 4.00 61.53 -26.42
C PRO A 165 4.79 62.35 -27.43
N ALA A 166 6.10 62.09 -27.58
CA ALA A 166 6.92 62.75 -28.59
C ALA A 166 6.49 62.41 -30.02
N LEU A 167 6.03 61.18 -30.26
CA LEU A 167 5.50 60.76 -31.56
C LEU A 167 4.14 61.41 -31.85
N GLU A 168 3.21 61.39 -30.89
CA GLU A 168 1.89 62.01 -31.04
C GLU A 168 1.97 63.54 -31.23
N GLU A 169 2.91 64.19 -30.54
CA GLU A 169 3.20 65.61 -30.73
C GLU A 169 3.71 65.89 -32.15
N ALA A 170 4.64 65.09 -32.65
CA ALA A 170 5.17 65.23 -34.01
C ALA A 170 4.09 65.02 -35.09
N GLU A 171 3.20 64.03 -34.91
CA GLU A 171 2.08 63.79 -35.83
C GLU A 171 1.08 64.95 -35.81
N THR A 172 0.75 65.48 -34.63
CA THR A 172 -0.17 66.62 -34.48
C THR A 172 0.40 67.88 -35.12
N ALA A 173 1.69 68.16 -34.91
CA ALA A 173 2.39 69.29 -35.52
C ALA A 173 2.35 69.22 -37.06
N LEU A 174 2.54 68.03 -37.65
CA LEU A 174 2.44 67.83 -39.10
C LEU A 174 1.01 68.01 -39.63
N GLN A 175 -0.02 67.58 -38.89
CA GLN A 175 -1.41 67.79 -39.27
C GLN A 175 -1.82 69.27 -39.22
N GLN A 176 -1.28 70.02 -38.26
CA GLN A 176 -1.54 71.46 -38.08
C GLN A 176 -0.60 72.35 -38.90
N PHE A 177 0.29 71.77 -39.71
CA PHE A 177 1.26 72.53 -40.49
C PHE A 177 0.57 73.48 -41.49
N PRO A 178 0.86 74.80 -41.45
CA PRO A 178 0.24 75.78 -42.34
C PRO A 178 0.75 75.62 -43.77
N LYS A 179 -0.01 74.89 -44.60
CA LYS A 179 0.38 74.50 -45.97
C LYS A 179 0.68 75.68 -46.90
N ASP A 180 0.12 76.85 -46.63
CA ASP A 180 0.31 78.07 -47.41
C ASP A 180 1.62 78.82 -47.09
N THR A 181 2.40 78.38 -46.10
CA THR A 181 3.71 79.00 -45.76
C THR A 181 4.88 78.46 -46.57
N ILE A 182 4.66 77.44 -47.41
CA ILE A 182 5.69 76.91 -48.31
C ILE A 182 5.83 77.87 -49.49
N ASN A 183 7.06 78.34 -49.71
CA ASN A 183 7.40 79.28 -50.76
C ASN A 183 8.11 78.59 -51.93
N GLU A 184 8.26 79.29 -53.06
CA GLU A 184 8.88 78.72 -54.26
C GLU A 184 10.34 78.29 -54.02
N GLU A 185 11.09 79.08 -53.23
CA GLU A 185 12.47 78.79 -52.86
C GLU A 185 12.62 77.48 -52.07
N THR A 186 11.71 77.17 -51.14
CA THR A 186 11.77 75.91 -50.37
C THR A 186 11.49 74.69 -51.23
N VAL A 187 10.59 74.78 -52.21
CA VAL A 187 10.34 73.69 -53.16
C VAL A 187 11.53 73.52 -54.11
N GLU A 188 12.11 74.62 -54.58
CA GLU A 188 13.29 74.60 -55.45
C GLU A 188 14.51 73.97 -54.76
N LEU A 189 14.78 74.33 -53.51
CA LEU A 189 15.87 73.76 -52.71
C LEU A 189 15.69 72.26 -52.43
N LEU A 190 14.44 71.77 -52.35
CA LEU A 190 14.13 70.36 -52.16
C LEU A 190 14.14 69.55 -53.47
N SER A 191 14.02 70.20 -54.62
CA SER A 191 13.93 69.54 -55.93
C SER A 191 15.08 68.57 -56.21
N PRO A 192 16.37 68.90 -55.97
CA PRO A 192 17.47 67.97 -56.18
C PRO A 192 17.39 66.72 -55.28
N TYR A 193 16.82 66.84 -54.09
CA TYR A 193 16.68 65.71 -53.16
C TYR A 193 15.56 64.75 -53.58
N PHE A 194 14.48 65.26 -54.19
CA PHE A 194 13.39 64.42 -54.67
C PHE A 194 13.78 63.55 -55.87
N GLU A 195 14.81 63.95 -56.61
CA GLU A 195 15.37 63.23 -57.76
C GLU A 195 16.42 62.18 -57.36
N MET A 196 16.83 62.16 -56.09
CA MET A 196 17.75 61.13 -55.61
C MET A 196 17.11 59.74 -55.67
N VAL A 197 17.91 58.75 -56.06
CA VAL A 197 17.46 57.37 -56.30
C VAL A 197 16.89 56.73 -55.03
N ASP A 198 17.31 57.18 -53.85
CA ASP A 198 16.90 56.69 -52.54
C ASP A 198 15.73 57.48 -51.92
N TYR A 199 15.36 58.65 -52.45
CA TYR A 199 14.22 59.44 -51.98
C TYR A 199 12.90 58.94 -52.62
N ASN A 200 12.51 57.71 -52.32
CA ASN A 200 11.27 57.11 -52.79
C ASN A 200 10.57 56.28 -51.71
N ILE A 201 9.26 56.05 -51.90
CA ILE A 201 8.41 55.38 -50.91
C ILE A 201 8.85 53.95 -50.64
N GLU A 202 9.33 53.23 -51.65
CA GLU A 202 9.76 51.84 -51.48
C GLU A 202 11.01 51.75 -50.59
N THR A 203 11.94 52.68 -50.78
CA THR A 203 13.17 52.77 -49.98
C THR A 203 12.86 53.24 -48.57
N ALA A 204 11.98 54.23 -48.41
CA ALA A 204 11.54 54.72 -47.11
C ALA A 204 10.76 53.66 -46.29
N LYS A 205 9.88 52.87 -46.94
CA LYS A 205 9.13 51.79 -46.29
C LYS A 205 10.02 50.67 -45.75
N ARG A 206 11.17 50.43 -46.39
CA ARG A 206 12.16 49.45 -45.90
C ARG A 206 12.81 49.89 -44.59
N VAL A 207 12.83 51.19 -44.30
CA VAL A 207 13.35 51.73 -43.04
C VAL A 207 12.26 51.70 -41.97
N CYS A 208 11.17 52.45 -42.14
CA CYS A 208 9.97 52.31 -41.31
C CYS A 208 8.74 52.96 -41.96
N GLY A 209 7.54 52.57 -41.49
CA GLY A 209 6.27 53.11 -41.99
C GLY A 209 6.14 54.63 -41.82
N ASN A 210 6.63 55.18 -40.71
CA ASN A 210 6.51 56.61 -40.41
C ASN A 210 7.41 57.46 -41.33
N VAL A 211 8.62 56.99 -41.66
CA VAL A 211 9.52 57.65 -42.62
C VAL A 211 8.95 57.60 -44.03
N ALA A 212 8.30 56.50 -44.41
CA ALA A 212 7.54 56.45 -45.66
C ALA A 212 6.38 57.45 -45.69
N GLY A 213 5.64 57.60 -44.59
CA GLY A 213 4.61 58.61 -44.44
C GLY A 213 5.15 60.03 -44.67
N LEU A 214 6.25 60.38 -44.01
CA LEU A 214 6.93 61.68 -44.18
C LEU A 214 7.41 61.90 -45.62
N CYS A 215 8.06 60.90 -46.24
CA CYS A 215 8.52 61.00 -47.63
C CYS A 215 7.36 61.20 -48.61
N SER A 216 6.19 60.59 -48.35
CA SER A 216 4.99 60.82 -49.17
C SER A 216 4.46 62.23 -48.96
N TRP A 217 4.43 62.68 -47.70
CA TRP A 217 3.88 63.97 -47.33
C TRP A 217 4.69 65.12 -47.95
N THR A 218 6.01 65.06 -47.92
CA THR A 218 6.88 66.11 -48.52
C THR A 218 6.70 66.21 -50.04
N LYS A 219 6.66 65.07 -50.75
CA LYS A 219 6.38 65.05 -52.20
C LYS A 219 4.98 65.58 -52.52
N ALA A 220 3.98 65.12 -51.77
CA ALA A 220 2.61 65.59 -51.94
C ALA A 220 2.48 67.09 -51.68
N MET A 221 3.26 67.63 -50.74
CA MET A 221 3.25 69.05 -50.42
C MET A 221 3.92 69.91 -51.50
N ALA A 222 5.01 69.44 -52.11
CA ALA A 222 5.61 70.08 -53.28
C ALA A 222 4.65 70.11 -54.47
N VAL A 223 3.97 68.98 -54.74
CA VAL A 223 2.91 68.91 -55.78
C VAL A 223 1.74 69.84 -55.44
N PHE A 224 1.31 69.89 -54.17
CA PHE A 224 0.27 70.80 -53.72
C PHE A 224 0.66 72.25 -53.99
N PHE A 225 1.90 72.66 -53.68
CA PHE A 225 2.39 74.00 -53.99
C PHE A 225 2.36 74.29 -55.49
N SER A 226 2.86 73.39 -56.34
CA SER A 226 2.82 73.56 -57.81
C SER A 226 1.39 73.74 -58.34
N ILE A 227 0.44 72.94 -57.85
CA ILE A 227 -0.98 73.06 -58.22
C ILE A 227 -1.58 74.36 -57.65
N ASN A 228 -1.29 74.71 -56.40
CA ASN A 228 -1.82 75.91 -55.76
C ASN A 228 -1.32 77.17 -56.48
N LYS A 229 -0.07 77.20 -56.97
CA LYS A 229 0.48 78.26 -57.81
C LYS A 229 -0.34 78.50 -59.08
N GLU A 230 -0.86 77.44 -59.71
CA GLU A 230 -1.71 77.54 -60.91
C GLU A 230 -3.18 77.86 -60.59
N VAL A 231 -3.67 77.37 -59.45
CA VAL A 231 -5.09 77.48 -59.06
C VAL A 231 -5.41 78.78 -58.31
N LEU A 232 -4.47 79.38 -57.59
CA LEU A 232 -4.68 80.64 -56.86
C LEU A 232 -5.09 81.81 -57.79
N PRO A 233 -4.44 82.06 -58.94
CA PRO A 233 -4.87 83.10 -59.88
C PRO A 233 -6.29 82.85 -60.42
N LEU A 234 -6.64 81.58 -60.67
CA LEU A 234 -7.95 81.17 -61.16
C LEU A 234 -9.04 81.38 -60.10
N LYS A 235 -8.77 81.08 -58.83
CA LYS A 235 -9.68 81.37 -57.72
C LYS A 235 -9.92 82.86 -57.51
N VAL A 236 -8.88 83.68 -57.66
CA VAL A 236 -9.00 85.15 -57.57
C VAL A 236 -9.84 85.71 -58.73
N SER A 237 -9.74 85.12 -59.92
CA SER A 237 -10.56 85.51 -61.08
C SER A 237 -12.04 85.10 -61.00
N LEU A 238 -12.41 84.18 -60.11
CA LEU A 238 -13.80 83.73 -59.87
C LEU A 238 -14.49 84.48 -58.72
N LEU A 239 -13.74 85.29 -57.96
CA LEU A 239 -14.23 86.08 -56.81
C LEU A 239 -14.39 87.58 -57.12
N ASN A 240 -14.12 87.99 -58.37
CA ASN A 240 -14.48 89.29 -58.97
C ASN A 240 -15.57 89.09 -60.02
#